data_AF-A0A8X6MN18-F1
#
_entry.id   AF-A0A8X6MN18-F1
#
_cell.length_a   1.000
_cell.length_b   1.000
_cell.length_c   1.000
_cell.angle_alpha   90.00
_cell.angle_beta   90.00
_cell.angle_gamma   90.00
#
_symmetry.space_group_name_H-M   'P 1'
#
loop_
_entity.id
_entity.type
_entity.pdbx_description
1 polymer ?
#
loop_
_entity_poly.entity_id
_entity_poly.type
_entity_poly.pdbx_seq_one_letter_code
_entity_poly.pdbx_strand_id
1 'polypeptide(L)'
;MNAARYIEILTLFTKRLRRVRPQYVQQGSSCYFFCSEQCSQPISSNSSWQKKVVVQIENPPHSPDLNPPDFFLIPRLKLALKRKRFDNIPDIQRNVTRLLNSIPKEDFLQSFQDTYSRS
;
A
#
# COMPACT_ATOMS: atom_id res chain seq x y z
N MET A 1 -2.64 -9.24 -11.71
CA MET A 1 -3.37 -7.97 -11.92
C MET A 1 -2.83 -7.32 -13.18
N ASN A 2 -3.68 -6.87 -14.11
CA ASN A 2 -3.20 -6.22 -15.34
C ASN A 2 -2.90 -4.72 -15.11
N ALA A 3 -2.18 -4.10 -16.03
CA ALA A 3 -1.77 -2.69 -15.94
C ALA A 3 -2.96 -1.72 -15.86
N ALA A 4 -4.01 -1.95 -16.66
CA ALA A 4 -5.20 -1.09 -16.69
C ALA A 4 -5.95 -1.09 -15.34
N ARG A 5 -6.15 -2.27 -14.75
CA ARG A 5 -6.78 -2.45 -13.43
C ARG A 5 -5.96 -1.79 -12.33
N TYR A 6 -4.64 -1.88 -12.42
CA TYR A 6 -3.76 -1.24 -11.46
C TYR A 6 -3.89 0.30 -11.50
N ILE A 7 -3.88 0.89 -12.70
CA ILE A 7 -4.10 2.33 -12.90
C ILE A 7 -5.47 2.77 -12.35
N GLU A 8 -6.51 1.98 -12.54
CA GLU A 8 -7.83 2.24 -11.99
C GLU A 8 -7.82 2.26 -10.45
N ILE A 9 -7.17 1.27 -9.82
CA ILE A 9 -7.01 1.21 -8.36
C ILE A 9 -6.25 2.44 -7.84
N LEU A 10 -5.16 2.84 -8.50
CA LEU A 10 -4.40 4.05 -8.15
C LEU A 10 -5.25 5.32 -8.29
N THR A 11 -6.11 5.39 -9.31
CA THR A 11 -7.06 6.50 -9.51
C THR A 11 -8.02 6.61 -8.34
N LEU A 12 -8.62 5.50 -7.93
CA LEU A 12 -9.55 5.44 -6.79
C LEU A 12 -8.85 5.76 -5.47
N PHE A 13 -7.63 5.24 -5.29
CA PHE A 13 -6.80 5.52 -4.12
C PHE A 13 -6.53 7.03 -3.99
N THR A 14 -6.09 7.67 -5.07
CA THR A 14 -5.81 9.12 -5.08
C THR A 14 -7.06 9.95 -4.76
N LYS A 15 -8.23 9.57 -5.30
CA LYS A 15 -9.52 10.20 -4.95
C LYS A 15 -9.84 10.04 -3.46
N ARG A 16 -9.60 8.86 -2.89
CA ARG A 16 -9.81 8.61 -1.45
C ARG A 16 -8.84 9.40 -0.60
N LEU A 17 -7.57 9.49 -0.99
CA LEU A 17 -6.53 10.22 -0.29
C LEU A 17 -6.90 11.71 -0.18
N ARG A 18 -7.35 12.33 -1.29
CA ARG A 18 -7.87 13.71 -1.31
C ARG A 18 -8.99 13.94 -0.30
N ARG A 19 -9.90 12.96 -0.17
CA ARG A 19 -11.04 13.05 0.75
C ARG A 19 -10.63 12.87 2.21
N VAL A 20 -9.75 11.91 2.51
CA VAL A 20 -9.43 11.53 3.90
C VAL A 20 -8.30 12.37 4.47
N ARG A 21 -7.35 12.77 3.62
CA ARG A 21 -6.15 13.49 4.02
C ARG A 21 -5.79 14.57 2.99
N PRO A 22 -6.62 15.61 2.84
CA PRO A 22 -6.40 16.68 1.86
C PRO A 22 -5.06 17.40 2.03
N GLN A 23 -4.49 17.41 3.25
CA GLN A 23 -3.21 18.04 3.55
C GLN A 23 -2.05 17.52 2.68
N TYR A 24 -2.03 16.23 2.32
CA TYR A 24 -0.98 15.65 1.49
C TYR A 24 -1.16 15.92 0.00
N VAL A 25 -2.30 16.50 -0.40
CA VAL A 25 -2.59 16.78 -1.81
C VAL A 25 -2.52 18.27 -2.12
N GLN A 26 -2.73 19.14 -1.13
CA GLN A 26 -2.76 20.60 -1.32
C GLN A 26 -1.38 21.25 -1.33
N GLN A 27 -0.39 20.69 -0.62
CA GLN A 27 0.94 21.30 -0.49
C GLN A 27 1.94 20.92 -1.59
N GLY A 28 1.50 20.26 -2.67
CA GLY A 28 2.44 19.64 -3.62
C GLY A 28 3.29 18.54 -2.98
N SER A 29 2.91 18.07 -1.79
CA SER A 29 3.62 17.05 -1.03
C SER A 29 3.64 15.75 -1.81
N SER A 30 4.84 15.25 -2.10
CA SER A 30 5.05 13.92 -2.65
C SER A 30 4.47 12.86 -1.72
N CYS A 31 3.47 12.11 -2.18
CA CYS A 31 3.08 10.87 -1.52
C CYS A 31 4.04 9.79 -2.03
N TYR A 32 4.73 9.15 -1.10
CA TYR A 32 5.63 8.07 -1.40
C TYR A 32 4.82 6.79 -1.59
N PHE A 33 5.09 6.06 -2.67
CA PHE A 33 4.53 4.74 -2.87
C PHE A 33 5.68 3.75 -3.05
N PHE A 34 5.63 2.68 -2.27
CA PHE A 34 6.47 1.51 -2.51
C PHE A 34 5.92 0.80 -3.75
N CYS A 35 6.64 0.93 -4.86
CA CYS A 35 6.27 0.35 -6.13
C CYS A 35 7.26 -0.77 -6.43
N SER A 36 6.79 -2.03 -6.43
CA SER A 36 7.61 -3.13 -6.92
C SER A 36 7.88 -2.98 -8.42
N GLU A 37 8.92 -3.65 -8.94
CA GLU A 37 9.30 -3.60 -10.36
C GLU A 37 8.13 -3.85 -11.33
N GLN A 38 7.19 -4.75 -10.97
CA GLN A 38 6.01 -5.03 -11.79
C GLN A 38 4.99 -3.88 -11.86
N CYS A 39 5.02 -2.95 -10.91
CA CYS A 39 4.14 -1.79 -10.86
C CYS A 39 4.78 -0.53 -11.45
N SER A 40 6.10 -0.53 -11.68
CA SER A 40 6.85 0.63 -12.17
C SER A 40 6.62 0.89 -13.67
N GLN A 41 6.53 -0.15 -14.50
CA GLN A 41 6.35 -0.01 -15.96
C GLN A 41 5.04 0.68 -16.38
N PRO A 42 3.86 0.37 -15.80
CA PRO A 42 2.61 1.06 -16.11
C PRO A 42 2.58 2.52 -15.65
N ILE A 43 3.25 2.83 -14.52
CA ILE A 43 3.32 4.19 -13.96
C ILE A 43 4.27 5.04 -14.81
N SER A 44 5.45 4.51 -15.15
CA SER A 44 6.43 5.21 -15.98
C SER A 44 5.92 5.46 -17.39
N SER A 45 5.10 4.57 -17.95
CA SER A 45 4.52 4.74 -19.28
C SER A 45 3.37 5.76 -19.34
N ASN A 46 2.81 6.18 -18.20
CA ASN A 46 1.67 7.08 -18.16
C ASN A 46 2.06 8.47 -17.64
N SER A 47 2.21 9.42 -18.57
CA SER A 47 2.61 10.81 -18.30
C SER A 47 1.71 11.55 -17.31
N SER A 48 0.45 11.12 -17.13
CA SER A 48 -0.47 11.70 -16.15
C SER A 48 -0.18 11.29 -14.70
N TRP A 49 0.53 10.17 -14.51
CA TRP A 49 0.95 9.65 -13.20
C TRP A 49 2.37 10.08 -12.83
N GLN A 50 3.27 10.23 -13.80
CA GLN A 50 4.60 10.80 -13.58
C GLN A 50 4.54 12.17 -12.89
N LYS A 51 3.53 13.00 -13.24
CA LYS A 51 3.33 14.34 -12.65
C LYS A 51 2.57 14.34 -11.33
N LYS A 52 1.87 13.24 -11.00
CA LYS A 52 1.03 13.15 -9.81
C LYS A 52 1.74 12.32 -8.76
N VAL A 53 2.59 12.97 -7.97
CA VAL A 53 2.72 12.67 -6.54
C VAL A 53 2.97 11.18 -6.26
N VAL A 54 3.87 10.56 -7.02
CA VAL A 54 4.41 9.23 -6.73
C VAL A 54 5.92 9.38 -6.77
N VAL A 55 6.53 9.64 -5.61
CA VAL A 55 7.97 9.38 -5.51
C VAL A 55 8.08 7.87 -5.39
N GLN A 56 8.51 7.24 -6.49
CA GLN A 56 8.88 5.84 -6.52
C GLN A 56 10.12 5.69 -5.63
N ILE A 57 9.97 4.99 -4.50
CA ILE A 57 11.11 4.54 -3.73
C ILE A 57 11.66 3.32 -4.46
N GLU A 58 12.88 3.43 -4.97
CA GLU A 58 13.58 2.29 -5.57
C GLU A 58 13.88 1.28 -4.47
N ASN A 59 13.13 0.18 -4.45
CA ASN A 59 13.46 -0.97 -3.63
C ASN A 59 14.43 -1.86 -4.41
N PRO A 60 15.49 -2.39 -3.78
CA PRO A 60 16.32 -3.39 -4.41
C PRO A 60 15.46 -4.58 -4.88
N PRO A 61 15.81 -5.20 -6.02
CA PRO A 61 15.10 -6.39 -6.50
C PRO A 61 14.99 -7.42 -5.37
N HIS A 62 13.79 -7.96 -5.15
CA HIS A 62 13.54 -9.06 -4.21
C HIS A 62 13.89 -8.81 -2.73
N SER A 63 13.68 -7.59 -2.21
CA SER A 63 13.87 -7.29 -0.77
C SER A 63 12.56 -7.17 0.00
N PRO A 64 11.85 -8.29 0.31
CA PRO A 64 10.62 -8.26 1.11
C PRO A 64 10.86 -7.72 2.52
N ASP A 65 12.08 -7.84 3.05
CA ASP A 65 12.45 -7.35 4.37
C ASP A 65 12.48 -5.82 4.47
N LEU A 66 12.54 -5.12 3.33
CA LEU A 66 12.55 -3.66 3.28
C LEU A 66 11.15 -3.04 3.10
N ASN A 67 10.16 -3.84 2.72
CA ASN A 67 8.83 -3.34 2.39
C ASN A 67 7.84 -3.53 3.56
N PRO A 68 7.31 -2.46 4.19
CA PRO A 68 6.39 -2.58 5.33
C PRO A 68 5.19 -3.49 5.11
N PRO A 69 4.51 -3.48 3.93
CA PRO A 69 3.47 -4.45 3.64
C PRO A 69 3.92 -5.92 3.78
N ASP A 70 5.14 -6.26 3.37
CA ASP A 70 5.63 -7.64 3.28
C ASP A 70 6.09 -8.19 4.64
N PHE A 71 6.79 -7.39 5.45
CA PHE A 71 7.26 -7.85 6.77
C PHE A 71 6.29 -7.53 7.94
N PHE A 72 5.45 -6.50 7.82
CA PHE A 72 4.57 -6.08 8.91
C PHE A 72 3.09 -6.43 8.64
N LEU A 73 2.52 -5.98 7.52
CA LEU A 73 1.06 -6.07 7.31
C LEU A 73 0.61 -7.49 6.93
N ILE A 74 1.24 -8.08 5.91
CA ILE A 74 0.88 -9.41 5.39
C ILE A 74 1.05 -10.50 6.46
N PRO A 75 2.14 -10.55 7.25
CA PRO A 75 2.28 -11.55 8.30
C PRO A 75 1.19 -11.45 9.37
N ARG A 76 0.81 -10.24 9.79
CA ARG A 76 -0.28 -10.02 10.75
C ARG A 76 -1.62 -10.51 10.20
N LEU A 77 -1.93 -10.17 8.94
CA LEU A 77 -3.14 -10.66 8.27
C LEU A 77 -3.13 -12.19 8.13
N LYS A 78 -2.03 -12.77 7.65
CA LYS A 78 -1.87 -14.23 7.52
C LYS A 78 -2.07 -14.94 8.86
N LEU A 79 -1.47 -14.42 9.94
CA LEU A 79 -1.61 -14.99 11.27
C LEU A 79 -3.06 -14.92 11.77
N ALA A 80 -3.70 -13.76 11.62
CA ALA A 80 -5.07 -13.53 12.10
C ALA A 80 -6.13 -14.29 11.28
N LEU A 81 -5.84 -14.59 10.02
CA LEU A 81 -6.69 -15.38 9.13
C LEU A 81 -6.34 -16.88 9.16
N LYS A 82 -5.23 -17.26 9.79
CA LYS A 82 -4.77 -18.64 9.86
C LYS A 82 -5.85 -19.52 10.50
N ARG A 83 -6.11 -20.68 9.90
CA ARG A 83 -7.10 -21.68 10.36
C ARG A 83 -8.55 -21.19 10.39
N LYS A 84 -8.88 -20.00 9.90
CA LYS A 84 -10.27 -19.57 9.70
C LYS A 84 -10.78 -20.05 8.35
N ARG A 85 -11.98 -20.61 8.33
CA ARG A 85 -12.72 -20.93 7.09
C ARG A 85 -13.74 -19.83 6.86
N PHE A 86 -13.89 -19.43 5.61
CA PHE A 86 -14.85 -18.41 5.19
C PHE A 86 -15.67 -19.00 4.05
N ASP A 87 -16.99 -18.89 4.15
CA ASP A 87 -17.91 -19.47 3.16
C ASP A 87 -18.11 -18.53 1.96
N ASN A 88 -17.83 -17.23 2.13
CA ASN A 88 -18.03 -16.23 1.10
C ASN A 88 -16.98 -15.10 1.15
N ILE A 89 -16.83 -14.39 0.03
CA ILE A 89 -15.90 -13.27 -0.12
C ILE A 89 -16.25 -12.07 0.78
N PRO A 90 -17.53 -11.67 0.94
CA PRO A 90 -17.91 -10.58 1.85
C PRO A 90 -17.44 -10.78 3.30
N ASP A 91 -17.45 -12.01 3.80
CA ASP A 91 -16.99 -12.34 5.14
C ASP A 91 -15.47 -12.19 5.28
N ILE A 92 -14.72 -12.56 4.24
CA ILE A 92 -13.27 -12.30 4.17
C ILE A 92 -13.02 -10.79 4.22
N GLN A 93 -13.71 -10.02 3.37
CA GLN A 93 -13.56 -8.57 3.31
C GLN A 93 -13.90 -7.90 4.64
N ARG A 94 -14.99 -8.31 5.30
CA ARG A 94 -15.40 -7.80 6.61
C ARG A 94 -14.35 -8.10 7.67
N ASN A 95 -13.82 -9.32 7.72
CA ASN A 95 -12.82 -9.71 8.72
C ASN A 95 -11.48 -9.02 8.48
N VAL A 96 -11.01 -8.94 7.24
CA VAL A 96 -9.80 -8.18 6.89
C VAL A 96 -9.96 -6.71 7.28
N THR A 97 -11.12 -6.10 7.00
CA THR A 97 -11.40 -4.70 7.36
C THR A 97 -11.37 -4.51 8.88
N ARG A 98 -11.98 -5.41 9.64
CA ARG A 98 -11.93 -5.38 11.12
C ARG A 98 -10.50 -5.48 11.64
N LEU A 99 -9.70 -6.38 11.07
CA LEU A 99 -8.29 -6.53 11.45
C LEU A 99 -7.49 -5.27 11.14
N LEU A 100 -7.65 -4.69 9.94
CA LEU A 100 -6.97 -3.45 9.57
C LEU A 100 -7.34 -2.29 10.50
N ASN A 101 -8.61 -2.18 10.91
CA ASN A 101 -9.06 -1.16 11.84
C ASN A 101 -8.60 -1.39 13.29
N SER A 102 -8.22 -2.63 13.64
CA SER A 102 -7.71 -2.96 14.98
C SER A 102 -6.23 -2.65 15.16
N ILE A 103 -5.48 -2.43 14.08
CA ILE A 103 -4.06 -2.08 14.14
C ILE A 103 -3.95 -0.60 14.57
N PRO A 104 -3.23 -0.28 15.66
CA PRO A 104 -2.99 1.10 16.07
C PRO A 104 -2.27 1.91 14.97
N LYS A 105 -2.47 3.23 14.96
CA LYS A 105 -1.80 4.09 13.98
C LYS A 105 -0.29 4.11 14.20
N GLU A 106 0.11 3.97 15.47
CA GLU A 106 1.48 3.93 15.95
C GLU A 106 2.21 2.71 15.39
N ASP A 107 1.57 1.54 15.34
CA ASP A 107 2.13 0.33 14.71
C ASP A 107 2.40 0.55 13.21
N PHE A 108 1.50 1.24 12.50
CA PHE A 108 1.75 1.60 11.10
C PHE A 108 2.93 2.55 10.98
N LEU A 109 3.02 3.58 11.82
CA LEU A 109 4.15 4.53 11.79
C LEU A 109 5.47 3.83 12.09
N GLN A 110 5.49 2.98 13.12
CA GLN A 110 6.66 2.18 13.50
C GLN A 110 7.11 1.28 12.35
N SER A 111 6.19 0.66 11.61
CA SER A 111 6.56 -0.16 10.45
C SER A 111 7.33 0.62 9.37
N PHE A 112 7.04 1.90 9.17
CA PHE A 112 7.83 2.73 8.25
C PHE A 112 9.18 3.12 8.85
N GLN A 113 9.28 3.32 10.16
CA GLN A 113 10.55 3.57 10.85
C GLN A 113 11.48 2.35 10.82
N ASP A 114 10.91 1.16 11.00
CA ASP A 114 11.64 -0.11 10.96
C ASP A 114 12.27 -0.35 9.59
N THR A 115 11.66 0.13 8.50
CA THR A 115 12.28 0.07 7.16
C THR A 115 13.63 0.76 7.12
N TYR A 116 13.78 1.94 7.73
CA TYR A 116 15.07 2.66 7.78
C TYR A 116 16.11 1.97 8.69
N SER A 117 15.64 1.15 9.63
CA SER A 117 16.54 0.36 10.50
C SER A 117 16.97 -0.96 9.84
N ARG A 118 16.26 -1.38 8.79
CA ARG A 118 16.49 -2.63 8.04
C ARG A 118 17.29 -2.41 6.75
N SER A 119 17.40 -1.15 6.30
CA SER A 119 18.17 -0.72 5.13
C SER A 119 19.65 -0.51 5.44
#